data_AF-A0A435YJW7-F1
#
_entry.id   AF-A0A435YJW7-F1
#
_cell.length_a   1.000
_cell.length_b   1.000
_cell.length_c   1.000
_cell.angle_alpha   90.00
_cell.angle_beta   90.00
_cell.angle_gamma   90.00
#
_symmetry.space_group_name_H-M   'P 1'
#
loop_
_entity.id
_entity.type
_entity.pdbx_description
1 polymer ?
#
loop_
_entity_poly.entity_id
_entity_poly.type
_entity_poly.pdbx_seq_one_letter_code
_entity_poly.pdbx_strand_id
1 'polypeptide(L)'
;MIAQPKPRPGKRINDPEGMRKKVLDVAEDAFQARGYHASSIGDLMAAADVSGGALHHHFPTKKALALAVIDERVAAAVEETWIAPVLAAASAREGVRAVFE
;
A
#
# COMPACT_ATOMS: atom_id res chain seq x y z
N MET A 1 -38.00 -13.92 -32.16
CA MET A 1 -37.19 -13.08 -31.25
C MET A 1 -35.87 -13.82 -31.00
N ILE A 2 -34.82 -13.47 -31.72
CA ILE A 2 -33.56 -14.23 -31.75
C ILE A 2 -32.70 -13.73 -30.58
N ALA A 3 -32.39 -14.60 -29.61
CA ALA A 3 -31.54 -14.26 -28.48
C ALA A 3 -30.10 -14.02 -28.98
N GLN A 4 -29.58 -12.81 -28.74
CA GLN A 4 -28.18 -12.49 -29.02
C GLN A 4 -27.26 -13.21 -28.02
N PRO A 5 -26.14 -13.80 -28.46
CA PRO A 5 -25.19 -14.45 -27.57
C PRO A 5 -24.47 -13.42 -26.69
N LYS A 6 -24.37 -13.71 -25.38
CA LYS A 6 -23.61 -12.88 -24.43
C LYS A 6 -22.13 -12.83 -24.83
N PRO A 7 -21.48 -11.65 -24.83
CA PRO A 7 -20.08 -11.51 -25.20
C PRO A 7 -19.21 -12.31 -24.23
N ARG A 8 -18.24 -13.06 -24.77
CA ARG A 8 -17.26 -13.80 -23.97
C ARG A 8 -16.40 -12.81 -23.19
N PRO A 9 -16.14 -13.02 -21.90
CA PRO A 9 -15.28 -12.12 -21.14
C PRO A 9 -13.90 -12.12 -21.80
N GLY A 10 -13.43 -10.92 -22.16
CA GLY A 10 -12.11 -10.71 -22.75
C GLY A 10 -11.03 -11.35 -21.89
N LYS A 11 -9.98 -11.85 -22.53
CA LYS A 11 -8.82 -12.48 -21.91
C LYS A 11 -8.30 -11.58 -20.79
N ARG A 12 -8.55 -11.95 -19.53
CA ARG A 12 -7.96 -11.30 -18.37
C ARG A 12 -6.44 -11.31 -18.56
N ILE A 13 -5.87 -10.15 -18.82
CA ILE A 13 -4.42 -9.99 -18.80
C ILE A 13 -4.03 -10.20 -17.34
N ASN A 14 -3.30 -11.29 -17.08
CA ASN A 14 -2.82 -11.59 -15.74
C ASN A 14 -1.66 -10.64 -15.47
N ASP A 15 -1.91 -9.57 -14.70
CA ASP A 15 -0.93 -8.59 -14.25
C ASP A 15 -0.81 -8.63 -12.72
N PRO A 16 -0.03 -9.59 -12.17
CA PRO A 16 0.15 -9.73 -10.72
C PRO A 16 0.83 -8.50 -10.09
N GLU A 17 1.77 -7.87 -10.80
CA GLU A 17 2.51 -6.72 -10.28
C GLU A 17 1.65 -5.45 -10.24
N GLY A 18 0.87 -5.18 -11.28
CA GLY A 18 -0.10 -4.07 -11.26
C GLY A 18 -1.16 -4.24 -10.19
N MET A 19 -1.62 -5.48 -9.97
CA MET A 19 -2.52 -5.82 -8.88
C MET A 19 -1.86 -5.55 -7.51
N ARG A 20 -0.64 -6.05 -7.29
CA ARG A 20 0.12 -5.85 -6.05
C ARG A 20 0.27 -4.36 -5.74
N LYS A 21 0.63 -3.57 -6.75
CA LYS A 21 0.76 -2.11 -6.63
C LYS A 21 -0.56 -1.47 -6.21
N LYS A 22 -1.69 -1.83 -6.85
CA LYS A 22 -3.02 -1.32 -6.51
C LYS A 22 -3.41 -1.63 -5.06
N VAL A 23 -3.11 -2.84 -4.59
CA VAL A 23 -3.37 -3.21 -3.19
C VAL A 23 -2.52 -2.38 -2.22
N LEU A 24 -1.25 -2.12 -2.56
CA LEU A 24 -0.39 -1.24 -1.75
C LEU A 24 -0.92 0.19 -1.69
N ASP A 25 -1.32 0.77 -2.83
CA ASP A 25 -1.87 2.13 -2.90
C ASP A 25 -3.13 2.26 -2.01
N VAL A 26 -4.08 1.33 -2.15
CA VAL A 26 -5.31 1.30 -1.34
C VAL A 26 -5.03 1.09 0.15
N ALA A 27 -4.05 0.25 0.48
CA ALA A 27 -3.66 0.00 1.87
C ALA A 27 -2.99 1.21 2.50
N GLU A 28 -2.10 1.89 1.77
CA GLU A 28 -1.47 3.15 2.19
C GLU A 28 -2.54 4.19 2.54
N ASP A 29 -3.45 4.49 1.61
CA ASP A 29 -4.52 5.47 1.81
C ASP A 29 -5.39 5.12 3.02
N ALA A 30 -5.78 3.85 3.14
CA ALA A 30 -6.61 3.38 4.24
C ALA A 30 -5.88 3.49 5.60
N PHE A 31 -4.62 3.08 5.67
CA PHE A 31 -3.86 3.13 6.91
C PHE A 31 -3.57 4.57 7.33
N GLN A 32 -3.31 5.48 6.40
CA GLN A 32 -3.13 6.91 6.70
C GLN A 32 -4.44 7.57 7.15
N ALA A 33 -5.57 7.28 6.49
CA ALA A 33 -6.83 7.97 6.75
C ALA A 33 -7.53 7.52 8.04
N ARG A 34 -7.52 6.22 8.35
CA ARG A 34 -8.28 5.65 9.50
C ARG A 34 -7.44 4.79 10.45
N GLY A 35 -6.18 4.56 10.14
CA GLY A 35 -5.28 3.72 10.93
C GLY A 35 -5.35 2.22 10.60
N TYR A 36 -4.32 1.51 11.05
CA TYR A 36 -4.14 0.07 10.81
C TYR A 36 -5.28 -0.77 11.39
N HIS A 37 -5.69 -0.53 12.65
CA HIS A 37 -6.69 -1.37 13.31
C HIS A 37 -8.10 -1.22 12.71
N ALA A 38 -8.47 -0.01 12.29
CA ALA A 38 -9.78 0.28 11.68
C ALA A 38 -9.88 -0.15 10.21
N SER A 39 -8.80 -0.65 9.60
CA SER A 39 -8.79 -1.14 8.22
C SER A 39 -8.85 -2.67 8.20
N SER A 40 -9.91 -3.27 7.67
CA SER A 40 -10.00 -4.73 7.50
C SER A 40 -9.46 -5.19 6.15
N ILE A 41 -9.00 -6.44 6.05
CA ILE A 41 -8.59 -7.03 4.76
C ILE A 41 -9.76 -7.05 3.77
N GLY A 42 -10.99 -7.28 4.24
CA GLY A 42 -12.18 -7.27 3.39
C GLY A 42 -12.42 -5.92 2.72
N ASP A 43 -12.30 -4.83 3.49
CA ASP A 43 -12.47 -3.47 2.96
C ASP A 43 -11.38 -3.14 1.93
N LEU A 44 -10.13 -3.54 2.20
CA LEU A 44 -8.99 -3.33 1.30
C LEU A 44 -9.17 -4.12 0.00
N MET A 45 -9.63 -5.37 0.07
CA MET A 45 -9.93 -6.18 -1.11
C MET A 45 -11.05 -5.56 -1.96
N ALA A 46 -12.12 -5.10 -1.32
CA ALA A 46 -13.23 -4.45 -2.01
C ALA A 46 -12.80 -3.15 -2.69
N ALA A 47 -12.02 -2.31 -1.99
CA ALA A 47 -11.51 -1.07 -2.54
C ALA A 47 -10.48 -1.28 -3.67
N ALA A 48 -9.65 -2.32 -3.58
CA ALA A 48 -8.69 -2.68 -4.62
C ALA A 48 -9.32 -3.47 -5.78
N ASP A 49 -10.59 -3.89 -5.69
CA ASP A 49 -11.25 -4.78 -6.66
C ASP A 49 -10.42 -6.04 -6.96
N VAL A 50 -9.98 -6.72 -5.89
CA VAL A 50 -9.16 -7.94 -5.98
C VAL A 50 -9.80 -9.11 -5.24
N SER A 51 -9.53 -10.33 -5.71
CA SER A 51 -9.95 -11.54 -5.02
C SER A 51 -9.06 -11.84 -3.81
N GLY A 52 -9.60 -12.58 -2.84
CA GLY A 52 -8.85 -12.97 -1.64
C GLY A 52 -7.65 -13.85 -1.97
N GLY A 53 -7.81 -14.82 -2.87
CA GLY A 53 -6.70 -15.69 -3.28
C GLY A 53 -5.55 -14.91 -3.92
N ALA A 54 -5.86 -13.90 -4.74
CA ALA A 54 -4.85 -13.08 -5.36
C ALA A 54 -4.17 -12.16 -4.32
N LEU A 55 -4.92 -11.56 -3.39
CA LEU A 55 -4.33 -10.74 -2.33
C LEU A 55 -3.44 -11.58 -1.41
N HIS A 56 -3.91 -12.73 -0.96
CA HIS A 56 -3.17 -13.61 -0.05
C HIS A 56 -1.90 -14.19 -0.68
N HIS A 57 -1.84 -14.29 -2.01
CA HIS A 57 -0.62 -14.66 -2.71
C HIS A 57 0.52 -13.65 -2.50
N HIS A 58 0.21 -12.35 -2.60
CA HIS A 58 1.21 -11.28 -2.39
C HIS A 58 1.38 -10.91 -0.91
N PHE A 59 0.28 -10.92 -0.16
CA PHE A 59 0.21 -10.46 1.22
C PHE A 59 -0.55 -11.49 2.08
N PRO A 60 0.16 -12.49 2.63
CA PRO A 60 -0.49 -13.56 3.38
C PRO A 60 -1.29 -13.08 4.59
N THR A 61 -0.92 -11.93 5.18
CA THR A 61 -1.58 -11.34 6.35
C THR A 61 -1.70 -9.82 6.23
N LYS A 62 -2.61 -9.21 7.00
CA LYS A 62 -2.69 -7.74 7.12
C LYS A 62 -1.39 -7.11 7.62
N LYS A 63 -0.69 -7.81 8.51
CA LYS A 63 0.63 -7.38 9.01
C LYS A 63 1.65 -7.36 7.87
N ALA A 64 1.68 -8.39 7.02
CA ALA A 64 2.58 -8.41 5.87
C ALA A 64 2.29 -7.27 4.89
N LEU A 65 1.01 -6.99 4.62
CA LEU A 65 0.61 -5.83 3.80
C LEU A 65 1.05 -4.50 4.44
N ALA A 66 0.84 -4.32 5.74
CA ALA A 66 1.24 -3.09 6.43
C ALA A 66 2.75 -2.88 6.46
N LEU A 67 3.53 -3.94 6.66
CA LEU A 67 4.99 -3.85 6.58
C LEU A 67 5.45 -3.48 5.17
N ALA A 68 4.85 -4.07 4.14
CA ALA A 68 5.15 -3.70 2.76
C ALA A 68 4.80 -2.23 2.45
N VAL A 69 3.69 -1.71 2.98
CA VAL A 69 3.38 -0.28 2.88
C VAL A 69 4.45 0.58 3.56
N ILE A 70 4.89 0.20 4.78
CA ILE A 70 5.95 0.92 5.48
C ILE A 70 7.23 0.93 4.65
N ASP A 71 7.68 -0.23 4.19
CA ASP A 71 8.95 -0.38 3.49
C ASP A 71 8.94 0.32 2.12
N GLU A 72 7.85 0.22 1.36
CA GLU A 72 7.81 0.67 -0.04
C GLU A 72 7.25 2.08 -0.23
N ARG A 73 6.47 2.60 0.72
CA ARG A 73 5.77 3.89 0.58
C ARG A 73 6.21 4.92 1.60
N VAL A 74 6.59 4.49 2.80
CA VAL A 74 6.86 5.40 3.91
C VAL A 74 8.36 5.52 4.21
N ALA A 75 9.11 4.44 4.12
CA ALA A 75 10.50 4.37 4.60
C ALA A 75 11.41 5.41 3.93
N ALA A 76 11.31 5.59 2.61
CA ALA A 76 12.13 6.57 1.89
C ALA A 76 11.86 8.01 2.37
N ALA A 77 10.59 8.37 2.56
CA ALA A 77 10.22 9.70 3.05
C ALA A 77 10.69 9.92 4.50
N VAL A 78 10.54 8.91 5.37
CA VAL A 78 11.05 8.98 6.76
C VAL A 78 12.57 9.09 6.78
N GLU A 79 13.27 8.34 5.94
CA GLU A 79 14.72 8.42 5.83
C GLU A 79 15.14 9.83 5.41
N GLU A 80 14.55 10.37 4.34
CA GLU A 80 14.90 11.69 3.80
C GLU A 80 14.56 12.84 4.75
N THR A 81 13.39 12.80 5.39
CA THR A 81 12.85 13.94 6.12
C THR A 81 13.13 13.90 7.61
N TRP A 82 13.28 12.72 8.22
CA TRP A 82 13.41 12.58 9.67
C TRP A 82 14.76 12.00 10.10
N ILE A 83 15.33 11.06 9.34
CA ILE A 83 16.56 10.35 9.75
C ILE A 83 17.80 11.05 9.21
N ALA A 84 17.90 11.23 7.89
CA ALA A 84 19.06 11.81 7.23
C ALA A 84 19.43 13.21 7.77
N PRO A 85 18.49 14.14 8.06
CA PRO A 85 18.83 15.43 8.63
C PRO A 85 19.45 15.33 10.03
N VAL A 86 18.97 14.40 10.84
CA VAL A 86 19.49 14.16 12.19
C VAL A 86 20.91 13.58 12.14
N LEU A 87 21.18 12.66 11.21
CA LEU A 87 22.50 12.05 11.02
C LEU A 87 23.53 13.02 10.42
N ALA A 88 23.08 13.93 9.56
CA ALA A 88 23.95 14.90 8.88
C ALA A 88 24.28 16.13 9.74
N ALA A 89 23.53 16.40 10.81
CA ALA A 89 23.71 17.58 11.64
C ALA A 89 24.98 17.52 12.50
N ALA A 90 25.58 18.68 12.77
CA ALA A 90 26.77 18.77 13.62
C ALA A 90 26.48 18.44 15.10
N SER A 91 25.21 18.43 15.50
CA SER A 91 24.77 17.98 16.82
C SER A 91 23.34 17.42 16.78
N ALA A 92 22.99 16.57 17.74
CA ALA A 92 21.64 16.03 17.88
C ALA A 92 20.57 17.15 18.04
N ARG A 93 20.91 18.25 18.72
CA ARG A 93 19.99 19.39 18.90
C ARG A 93 19.64 20.06 17.58
N GLU A 94 20.65 20.31 16.74
CA GLU A 94 20.44 20.93 15.42
C GLU A 94 19.68 19.99 14.49
N GLY A 95 20.00 18.70 14.52
CA GLY A 95 19.29 17.67 13.75
C GLY A 95 17.80 17.61 14.09
N VAL A 96 17.46 17.57 15.38
CA VAL A 96 16.06 17.58 15.82
C VAL A 96 15.36 18.87 15.40
N ARG A 97 15.99 20.05 15.54
CA ARG A 97 15.39 21.31 15.05
C ARG A 97 15.10 21.27 13.56
N ALA A 98 16.03 20.79 12.74
CA ALA A 98 15.87 20.73 11.29
C ALA A 98 14.72 19.83 10.81
N VAL A 99 14.30 18.84 11.61
CA VAL A 99 13.16 17.96 11.29
C VAL A 99 11.82 18.61 11.61
N PHE A 100 11.77 19.49 12.62
CA PHE A 100 10.51 19.98 13.21
C PHE A 100 10.26 21.50 13.02
N GLU A 101 11.22 22.26 12.48
CA GLU A 101 11.10 23.68 12.11
C GLU A 101 11.17 23.87 10.59
#